data_AF-A0A7J0FR56-F1
#
_entry.id   AF-A0A7J0FR56-F1
#
_cell.length_a   1.000
_cell.length_b   1.000
_cell.length_c   1.000
_cell.angle_alpha   90.00
_cell.angle_beta   90.00
_cell.angle_gamma   90.00
#
_symmetry.space_group_name_H-M   'P 1'
#
loop_
_entity.id
_entity.type
_entity.pdbx_description
1 polymer ?
#
loop_
_entity_poly.entity_id
_entity_poly.type
_entity_poly.pdbx_seq_one_letter_code
_entity_poly.pdbx_strand_id
1 'polypeptide(L)'
;MKHRIHLDSSIDMIGVLLFGPEKGPYILSSLRKPGSAIVDDWTCLKLMVRVFETHCGSLTQYGMKHMRAFANICNNGVLEATMEEACIVACGRHNSDEWHPSKRGYSA
;
A
#
# COMPACT_ATOMS: atom_id res chain seq x y z
N MET A 1 1.63 5.97 18.14
CA MET A 1 2.85 5.92 17.31
C MET A 1 3.06 4.56 16.63
N LYS A 2 2.86 3.43 17.34
CA LYS A 2 3.00 2.06 16.80
C LYS A 2 2.30 1.84 15.44
N HIS A 3 1.05 2.29 15.29
CA HIS A 3 0.31 2.15 14.02
C HIS A 3 0.98 2.88 12.84
N ARG A 4 1.49 4.10 13.06
CA ARG A 4 2.17 4.87 12.00
C ARG A 4 3.46 4.19 11.55
N ILE A 5 4.24 3.69 12.51
CA ILE A 5 5.48 2.93 12.24
C ILE A 5 5.14 1.65 11.46
N HIS A 6 4.10 0.92 11.88
CA HIS A 6 3.62 -0.27 11.18
C HIS A 6 3.24 0.02 9.73
N LEU A 7 2.45 1.08 9.48
CA LEU A 7 2.05 1.47 8.14
C LEU A 7 3.26 1.82 7.26
N ASP A 8 4.18 2.65 7.77
CA ASP A 8 5.39 3.03 7.05
C ASP A 8 6.25 1.78 6.73
N SER A 9 6.56 0.93 7.73
CA SER A 9 7.40 -0.26 7.52
C SER A 9 6.75 -1.31 6.62
N SER A 10 5.42 -1.43 6.66
CA SER A 10 4.69 -2.38 5.81
C SER A 10 4.76 -1.97 4.34
N ILE A 11 4.56 -0.68 4.04
CA ILE A 11 4.65 -0.16 2.67
C ILE A 11 6.08 -0.31 2.13
N ASP A 12 7.09 0.01 2.94
CA ASP A 12 8.49 -0.17 2.54
C ASP A 12 8.80 -1.64 2.24
N MET A 13 8.37 -2.56 3.10
CA MET A 13 8.56 -4.00 2.89
C MET A 13 7.83 -4.50 1.62
N ILE A 14 6.59 -4.06 1.39
CA ILE A 14 5.86 -4.39 0.15
C ILE A 14 6.64 -3.91 -1.07
N GLY A 15 7.21 -2.71 -1.04
CA GLY A 15 8.06 -2.22 -2.13
C GLY A 15 9.26 -3.12 -2.40
N VAL A 16 9.91 -3.61 -1.34
CA VAL A 16 11.03 -4.57 -1.45
C VAL A 16 10.57 -5.89 -2.03
N LEU A 17 9.42 -6.41 -1.60
CA LEU A 17 8.88 -7.69 -2.08
C LEU A 17 8.47 -7.64 -3.56
N LEU A 18 7.89 -6.52 -4.00
CA LEU A 18 7.40 -6.36 -5.37
C LEU A 18 8.50 -6.02 -6.38
N PHE A 19 9.47 -5.20 -5.97
CA PHE A 19 10.42 -4.59 -6.91
C PHE A 19 11.90 -4.78 -6.53
N GLY A 20 12.17 -5.47 -5.42
CA GLY A 20 13.50 -5.66 -4.87
C GLY A 20 13.99 -4.49 -4.01
N PRO A 21 15.05 -4.70 -3.21
CA PRO A 21 15.51 -3.74 -2.21
C PRO A 21 16.07 -2.43 -2.80
N GLU A 22 16.63 -2.49 -4.01
CA GLU A 22 17.20 -1.31 -4.67
C GLU A 22 16.14 -0.43 -5.34
N LYS A 23 15.20 -1.06 -6.07
CA LYS A 23 14.21 -0.33 -6.88
C LYS A 23 12.92 -0.03 -6.13
N GLY A 24 12.56 -0.83 -5.12
CA GLY A 24 11.32 -0.68 -4.35
C GLY A 24 11.13 0.73 -3.81
N PRO A 25 12.04 1.25 -2.97
CA PRO A 25 11.90 2.59 -2.41
C PRO A 25 11.81 3.70 -3.48
N TYR A 26 12.57 3.54 -4.58
CA TYR A 26 12.54 4.49 -5.69
C TYR A 26 11.21 4.47 -6.44
N ILE A 27 10.67 3.29 -6.76
CA ILE A 27 9.40 3.14 -7.46
C ILE A 27 8.25 3.67 -6.61
N LEU A 28 8.20 3.31 -5.32
CA LEU A 28 7.11 3.74 -4.44
C LEU A 28 7.07 5.27 -4.26
N SER A 29 8.23 5.93 -4.24
CA SER A 29 8.34 7.38 -4.07
C SER A 29 8.33 8.18 -5.37
N SER A 30 8.39 7.51 -6.53
CA SER A 30 8.53 8.15 -7.84
C SER A 30 7.45 9.18 -8.12
N LEU A 31 7.87 10.32 -8.70
CA LEU A 31 6.99 11.41 -9.11
C LEU A 31 6.75 11.35 -10.61
N ARG A 32 5.50 11.53 -11.01
CA ARG A 32 5.14 11.72 -12.41
C ARG A 32 5.40 13.17 -12.83
N LYS A 33 5.48 13.37 -14.15
CA LYS A 33 5.65 14.71 -14.73
C LYS A 33 4.53 15.64 -14.26
N PRO A 34 4.81 16.91 -13.94
CA PRO A 34 3.77 17.88 -13.61
C PRO A 34 2.66 17.89 -14.65
N GLY A 35 1.40 17.95 -14.20
CA GLY A 35 0.21 17.89 -15.06
C GLY A 35 -0.26 16.48 -15.43
N SER A 36 0.49 15.42 -15.10
CA SER A 36 0.02 14.04 -15.28
C SER A 36 -0.86 13.58 -14.12
N ALA A 37 -1.82 12.69 -14.39
CA ALA A 37 -2.60 12.03 -13.35
C ALA A 37 -1.71 11.15 -12.45
N ILE A 38 -2.05 11.04 -11.16
CA ILE A 38 -1.25 10.26 -10.19
C ILE A 38 -1.23 8.76 -10.53
N VAL A 39 -2.35 8.25 -11.04
CA VAL A 39 -2.55 6.86 -11.45
C VAL A 39 -3.29 6.82 -12.78
N ASP A 40 -3.00 5.82 -13.61
CA ASP A 40 -3.73 5.61 -14.86
C ASP A 40 -5.03 4.82 -14.65
N ASP A 41 -5.02 3.86 -13.72
CA ASP A 41 -6.18 3.05 -13.35
C ASP A 41 -6.60 3.31 -11.88
N TRP A 42 -7.69 4.07 -11.73
CA TRP A 42 -8.29 4.38 -10.43
C TRP A 42 -8.97 3.18 -9.76
N THR A 43 -9.43 2.19 -10.55
CA THR A 43 -9.96 0.94 -10.02
C THR A 43 -8.84 0.12 -9.38
N CYS A 44 -7.70 0.02 -10.07
CA CYS A 44 -6.50 -0.59 -9.49
C CYS A 44 -6.11 0.11 -8.19
N LEU A 45 -6.08 1.45 -8.15
CA LEU A 45 -5.70 2.17 -6.92
C LEU A 45 -6.58 1.78 -5.73
N LYS A 46 -7.89 1.76 -5.92
CA LYS A 46 -8.84 1.35 -4.86
C LYS A 46 -8.63 -0.10 -4.44
N LEU A 47 -8.38 -0.98 -5.41
CA LEU A 47 -8.14 -2.40 -5.16
C LEU A 47 -6.88 -2.61 -4.32
N MET A 48 -5.76 -1.99 -4.68
CA MET A 48 -4.49 -2.11 -3.94
C MET A 48 -4.61 -1.56 -2.51
N VAL A 49 -5.37 -0.48 -2.31
CA VAL A 49 -5.68 0.03 -0.96
C VAL A 49 -6.49 -1.00 -0.16
N ARG A 50 -7.52 -1.60 -0.75
CA ARG A 50 -8.35 -2.60 -0.06
C ARG A 50 -7.53 -3.83 0.33
N VAL A 51 -6.76 -4.39 -0.60
CA VAL A 51 -5.87 -5.52 -0.35
C VAL A 51 -4.91 -5.21 0.79
N PHE A 52 -4.29 -4.02 0.78
CA PHE A 52 -3.46 -3.60 1.88
C PHE A 52 -4.22 -3.54 3.21
N GLU A 53 -5.37 -2.87 3.26
CA GLU A 53 -6.11 -2.71 4.51
C GLU A 53 -6.64 -4.04 5.08
N THR A 54 -6.98 -5.01 4.21
CA THR A 54 -7.39 -6.36 4.60
C THR A 54 -6.31 -7.09 5.40
N HIS A 55 -5.03 -6.96 5.00
CA HIS A 55 -3.94 -7.72 5.58
C HIS A 55 -3.09 -6.91 6.57
N CYS A 56 -3.02 -5.59 6.39
CA CYS A 56 -2.16 -4.69 7.15
C CYS A 56 -2.93 -3.75 8.09
N GLY A 57 -4.26 -3.70 8.01
CA GLY A 57 -5.11 -2.81 8.79
C GLY A 57 -5.34 -1.44 8.12
N SER A 58 -6.30 -0.69 8.66
CA SER A 58 -6.76 0.59 8.11
C SER A 58 -5.66 1.62 8.00
N LEU A 59 -5.62 2.33 6.88
CA LEU A 59 -4.69 3.43 6.65
C LEU A 59 -4.89 4.57 7.66
N THR A 60 -6.11 4.79 8.15
CA THR A 60 -6.50 6.01 8.87
C THR A 60 -6.19 7.28 8.06
N GLN A 61 -6.39 8.47 8.63
CA GLN A 61 -5.96 9.71 7.96
C GLN A 61 -4.45 9.76 7.72
N TYR A 62 -3.64 9.12 8.58
CA TYR A 62 -2.19 9.16 8.44
C TYR A 62 -1.70 8.40 7.20
N GLY A 63 -2.20 7.18 6.98
CA GLY A 63 -1.78 6.30 5.89
C GLY A 63 -2.12 6.81 4.50
N MET A 64 -3.01 7.80 4.39
CA MET A 64 -3.30 8.49 3.12
C MET A 64 -2.06 9.15 2.49
N LYS A 65 -0.98 9.39 3.26
CA LYS A 65 0.32 9.80 2.70
C LYS A 65 0.88 8.79 1.69
N HIS A 66 0.49 7.51 1.79
CA HIS A 66 0.99 6.40 0.98
C HIS A 66 0.19 6.16 -0.30
N MET A 67 -0.83 6.98 -0.60
CA MET A 67 -1.62 6.83 -1.83
C MET A 67 -0.78 6.86 -3.11
N ARG A 68 0.34 7.59 -3.10
CA ARG A 68 1.29 7.59 -4.23
C ARG A 68 1.99 6.25 -4.40
N ALA A 69 2.33 5.57 -3.30
CA ALA A 69 2.96 4.25 -3.35
C ALA A 69 2.02 3.24 -4.03
N PHE A 70 0.74 3.21 -3.62
CA PHE A 70 -0.28 2.37 -4.27
C PHE A 70 -0.51 2.74 -5.74
N ALA A 71 -0.52 4.03 -6.07
CA ALA A 71 -0.61 4.49 -7.46
C ALA A 71 0.58 4.00 -8.30
N ASN A 72 1.79 4.06 -7.75
CA ASN A 72 2.99 3.60 -8.45
C ASN A 72 3.01 2.07 -8.61
N ILE A 73 2.47 1.32 -7.65
CA ILE A 73 2.24 -0.13 -7.78
C ILE A 73 1.34 -0.41 -9.00
N CYS A 74 0.21 0.29 -9.11
CA CYS A 74 -0.69 0.19 -10.27
C CYS A 74 -0.03 0.59 -11.59
N ASN A 75 0.70 1.70 -11.60
CA ASN A 75 1.37 2.20 -12.81
C ASN A 75 2.50 1.25 -13.29
N ASN A 76 2.97 0.34 -12.44
CA ASN A 76 3.93 -0.72 -12.80
C ASN A 76 3.26 -2.06 -13.12
N GLY A 77 1.93 -2.11 -13.23
CA GLY A 77 1.20 -3.29 -13.68
C GLY A 77 1.18 -4.46 -12.69
N VAL A 78 1.35 -4.18 -11.40
CA VAL A 78 1.27 -5.22 -10.36
C VAL A 78 -0.16 -5.75 -10.26
N LEU A 79 -0.29 -7.08 -10.26
CA LEU A 79 -1.57 -7.77 -10.14
C LEU A 79 -2.01 -7.85 -8.68
N GLU A 80 -3.33 -7.94 -8.48
CA GLU A 80 -3.96 -8.07 -7.15
C GLU A 80 -3.34 -9.21 -6.33
N ALA A 81 -3.23 -10.40 -6.92
CA ALA A 81 -2.67 -11.58 -6.24
C ALA A 81 -1.23 -11.36 -5.76
N THR A 82 -0.40 -10.69 -6.57
CA THR A 82 0.99 -10.38 -6.19
C THR A 82 1.05 -9.35 -5.06
N MET A 83 0.16 -8.36 -5.07
CA MET A 83 0.03 -7.41 -3.96
C MET A 83 -0.45 -8.11 -2.69
N GLU A 84 -1.41 -9.03 -2.81
CA GLU A 84 -1.95 -9.79 -1.69
C GLU A 84 -0.87 -10.64 -1.00
N GLU A 85 -0.10 -11.40 -1.77
CA GLU A 85 1.04 -12.18 -1.26
C GLU A 85 2.05 -11.29 -0.54
N ALA A 86 2.39 -10.13 -1.13
CA ALA A 86 3.30 -9.17 -0.51
C ALA A 86 2.76 -8.62 0.82
N CYS A 87 1.46 -8.30 0.89
CA CYS A 87 0.82 -7.84 2.11
C CYS A 87 0.80 -8.92 3.20
N ILE A 88 0.50 -10.18 2.85
CA ILE A 88 0.53 -11.31 3.80
C ILE A 88 1.93 -11.46 4.42
N VAL A 89 2.97 -11.40 3.60
CA VAL A 89 4.36 -11.51 4.08
C VAL A 89 4.77 -10.30 4.91
N ALA A 90 4.41 -9.09 4.48
CA ALA A 90 4.78 -7.86 5.19
C ALA A 90 4.05 -7.70 6.53
N CYS A 91 2.80 -8.14 6.62
CA CYS A 91 1.90 -7.79 7.73
C CYS A 91 1.43 -8.98 8.58
N GLY A 92 1.67 -10.23 8.17
CA GLY A 92 1.16 -11.45 8.79
C GLY A 92 1.56 -11.72 10.25
N ARG A 93 2.36 -10.85 10.87
CA ARG A 93 2.74 -10.90 12.29
C ARG A 93 2.09 -9.81 13.15
N HIS A 94 1.28 -8.92 12.59
CA HIS A 94 0.70 -7.79 13.31
C HIS A 94 -0.77 -8.02 13.68
N ASN A 95 -1.08 -8.08 14.98
CA ASN A 95 -2.46 -8.07 15.46
C ASN A 95 -3.05 -6.66 15.29
N SER A 96 -3.72 -6.44 14.16
CA SER A 96 -4.33 -5.16 13.79
C SER A 96 -5.78 -5.02 14.26
N ASP A 97 -6.26 -5.83 15.22
CA ASP A 97 -7.67 -5.93 15.62
C ASP A 97 -8.36 -4.58 15.94
N GLU A 98 -7.63 -3.58 16.46
CA GLU A 98 -8.17 -2.24 16.75
C GLU A 98 -8.35 -1.39 15.48
N TRP A 99 -7.50 -1.62 14.48
CA TRP A 99 -7.38 -0.85 13.24
C TRP A 99 -7.88 -1.62 12.03
N HIS A 100 -8.43 -2.82 12.22
CA HIS A 100 -8.92 -3.64 11.12
C HIS A 100 -10.10 -2.95 10.41
N PRO A 101 -10.14 -2.93 9.07
CA PRO A 101 -11.19 -2.24 8.31
C PRO A 101 -12.60 -2.79 8.58
N SER A 102 -12.74 -4.03 9.06
CA SER A 102 -14.05 -4.58 9.49
C SER A 102 -14.74 -3.76 10.59
N LYS A 103 -14.01 -2.98 11.38
CA LYS A 103 -14.56 -2.11 12.44
C LYS A 103 -14.76 -0.66 12.01
N ARG A 104 -14.02 -0.19 11.00
CA ARG A 104 -13.91 1.24 10.65
C ARG A 104 -14.29 1.56 9.20
N GLY A 105 -14.56 0.54 8.39
CA GLY A 105 -14.70 0.65 6.95
C GLY A 105 -13.35 0.66 6.24
N TYR A 106 -13.39 0.38 4.94
CA TYR A 106 -12.26 0.56 4.04
C TYR A 106 -12.13 2.03 3.63
N SER A 107 -10.91 2.47 3.37
CA SER A 107 -10.59 3.83 2.89
C SER A 107 -10.97 4.04 1.41
N ALA A 108 -11.23 2.96 0.67
CA ALA A 108 -11.53 2.97 -0.76
C ALA A 108 -12.80 2.17 -1.10
#